data_AF-A0A6L4AWY6-F1
#
_entry.id   AF-A0A6L4AWY6-F1
#
_cell.length_a   1.000
_cell.length_b   1.000
_cell.length_c   1.000
_cell.angle_alpha   90.00
_cell.angle_beta   90.00
_cell.angle_gamma   90.00
#
_symmetry.space_group_name_H-M   'P 1'
#
loop_
_entity.id
_entity.type
_entity.pdbx_description
1 polymer ?
#
loop_
_entity_poly.entity_id
_entity_poly.type
_entity_poly.pdbx_seq_one_letter_code
_entity_poly.pdbx_strand_id
1 'polypeptide(L)'
;MFGLPADWSLDVPERYFTLESYDGGVARWCPGCGDFAVLSAVQRICRDEQIPPEKLAMISGIGCSSRFPHYMHAYGFHGLHGRALPVACGVKSRRPDLDVWVATGDGDCCSIGAAHWLHAARYNMDMVVMIFDNSIYGLTKKQTSPTTPMGVGTNTHPDGAYLPPLDVARTTLGFPNVSFVARTVDWNPPHLAATLEAAYHHKGTSFVHILQRCPTYTPNVFDELRQNSDLTLLLTHPDGVRADDAVRRMYENQREHDPSDLAAAHALADRSEKLAIGLLYRNPAAPRLDTFSVRGLDATREQKLAALERELDRFAV
;
A
#
# COMPACT_ATOMS: atom_id res chain seq x y z
N MET A 1 20.89 -18.99 -44.30
CA MET A 1 20.68 -17.85 -43.39
C MET A 1 22.03 -17.54 -42.76
N PHE A 2 22.86 -16.78 -43.47
CA PHE A 2 24.19 -16.38 -43.03
C PHE A 2 24.07 -15.13 -42.16
N GLY A 3 24.74 -15.08 -41.01
CA GLY A 3 25.13 -13.79 -40.40
C GLY A 3 24.60 -13.43 -39.01
N LEU A 4 24.20 -14.37 -38.15
CA LEU A 4 24.18 -14.08 -36.71
C LEU A 4 25.53 -14.51 -36.12
N PRO A 5 26.31 -13.59 -35.52
CA PRO A 5 27.59 -13.96 -34.92
C PRO A 5 27.34 -14.88 -33.71
N ALA A 6 28.25 -15.85 -33.53
CA ALA A 6 28.09 -16.99 -32.60
C ALA A 6 28.24 -16.62 -31.11
N ASP A 7 28.35 -15.32 -30.81
CA ASP A 7 28.50 -14.72 -29.47
C ASP A 7 27.17 -14.25 -28.87
N TRP A 8 26.06 -14.39 -29.60
CA TRP A 8 24.71 -14.14 -29.08
C TRP A 8 24.27 -15.33 -28.25
N SER A 9 24.72 -15.35 -27.00
CA SER A 9 24.13 -16.18 -25.96
C SER A 9 22.67 -15.77 -25.75
N LEU A 10 21.74 -16.73 -25.83
CA LEU A 10 20.37 -16.55 -25.35
C LEU A 10 20.31 -16.59 -23.81
N ASP A 11 21.39 -16.97 -23.14
CA ASP A 11 21.48 -16.93 -21.69
C ASP A 11 21.61 -15.48 -21.26
N VAL A 12 20.50 -14.94 -20.75
CA VAL A 12 20.48 -13.65 -20.06
C VAL A 12 21.20 -13.86 -18.73
N PRO A 13 22.34 -13.19 -18.48
CA PRO A 13 23.04 -13.34 -17.21
C PRO A 13 22.11 -12.96 -16.05
N GLU A 14 22.24 -13.68 -14.94
CA GLU A 14 21.47 -13.44 -13.73
C GLU A 14 21.69 -11.98 -13.28
N ARG A 15 20.61 -11.19 -13.32
CA ARG A 15 20.66 -9.76 -12.98
C ARG A 15 20.59 -9.62 -11.47
N TYR A 16 21.56 -8.91 -10.90
CA TYR A 16 21.58 -8.52 -9.51
C TYR A 16 21.23 -7.03 -9.40
N PHE A 17 20.29 -6.70 -8.52
CA PHE A 17 19.80 -5.35 -8.31
C PHE A 17 20.32 -4.76 -7.01
N THR A 18 20.78 -3.52 -7.08
CA THR A 18 21.22 -2.71 -5.92
C THR A 18 20.16 -1.68 -5.57
N LEU A 19 20.34 -0.87 -4.52
CA LEU A 19 19.39 0.21 -4.19
C LEU A 19 19.24 1.20 -5.36
N GLU A 20 20.36 1.54 -6.00
CA GLU A 20 20.42 2.47 -7.14
C GLU A 20 19.65 1.93 -8.35
N SER A 21 19.42 0.61 -8.42
CA SER A 21 18.60 0.01 -9.47
C SER A 21 17.13 0.44 -9.39
N TYR A 22 16.67 0.91 -8.21
CA TYR A 22 15.30 1.36 -7.94
C TYR A 22 15.19 2.88 -7.76
N ASP A 23 16.28 3.63 -7.92
CA ASP A 23 16.28 5.09 -7.82
C ASP A 23 15.68 5.74 -9.07
N GLY A 24 14.54 6.40 -8.91
CA GLY A 24 13.91 7.19 -9.97
C GLY A 24 14.37 8.65 -9.97
N GLY A 25 13.44 9.56 -10.25
CA GLY A 25 13.70 11.00 -10.20
C GLY A 25 14.04 11.49 -8.79
N VAL A 26 14.66 12.68 -8.71
CA VAL A 26 14.95 13.33 -7.43
C VAL A 26 13.66 13.71 -6.73
N ALA A 27 13.45 13.16 -5.53
CA ALA A 27 12.31 13.45 -4.68
C ALA A 27 12.20 14.95 -4.34
N ARG A 28 10.99 15.51 -4.49
CA ARG A 28 10.71 16.95 -4.30
C ARG A 28 9.79 17.22 -3.11
N TRP A 29 9.76 16.32 -2.14
CA TRP A 29 9.04 16.53 -0.89
C TRP A 29 9.77 17.51 0.02
N CYS A 30 9.05 18.10 0.97
CA CYS A 30 9.61 19.02 1.94
C CYS A 30 10.67 18.32 2.83
N PRO A 31 11.75 18.99 3.24
CA PRO A 31 12.69 18.44 4.21
C PRO A 31 11.98 17.96 5.48
N GLY A 32 12.24 16.72 5.89
CA GLY A 32 11.58 16.09 7.05
C GLY A 32 10.22 15.44 6.76
N CYS A 33 9.78 15.39 5.49
CA CYS A 33 8.56 14.65 5.12
C CYS A 33 8.72 13.14 5.36
N GLY A 34 7.71 12.51 5.95
CA GLY A 34 7.71 11.06 6.16
C GLY A 34 7.70 10.22 4.88
N ASP A 35 7.31 10.80 3.74
CA ASP A 35 7.30 10.12 2.43
C ASP A 35 8.68 9.54 2.07
N PHE A 36 9.78 10.20 2.49
CA PHE A 36 11.15 9.72 2.25
C PHE A 36 11.44 8.37 2.94
N ALA A 37 10.91 8.16 4.15
CA ALA A 37 11.10 6.91 4.88
C ALA A 37 10.39 5.75 4.18
N VAL A 38 9.18 6.00 3.66
CA VAL A 38 8.41 5.00 2.90
C VAL A 38 9.10 4.67 1.58
N LEU A 39 9.60 5.69 0.85
CA LEU A 39 10.36 5.47 -0.39
C LEU A 39 11.58 4.59 -0.16
N SER A 40 12.39 4.92 0.85
CA SER A 40 13.60 4.17 1.20
C SER A 40 13.28 2.73 1.59
N ALA A 41 12.17 2.51 2.32
CA ALA A 41 11.73 1.17 2.72
C ALA A 41 11.30 0.33 1.50
N VAL A 42 10.52 0.89 0.57
CA VAL A 42 10.10 0.18 -0.66
C VAL A 42 11.30 -0.15 -1.54
N GLN A 43 12.24 0.79 -1.76
CA GLN A 43 13.45 0.53 -2.53
C GLN A 43 14.31 -0.58 -1.91
N ARG A 44 14.43 -0.59 -0.58
CA ARG A 44 15.10 -1.64 0.17
C ARG A 44 14.44 -2.99 -0.03
N ILE A 45 13.11 -3.07 0.09
CA ILE A 45 12.36 -4.32 -0.12
C ILE A 45 12.56 -4.82 -1.55
N CYS A 46 12.45 -3.94 -2.55
CA CYS A 46 12.65 -4.34 -3.94
C CYS A 46 14.04 -4.92 -4.18
N ARG A 47 15.09 -4.32 -3.59
CA ARG A 47 16.44 -4.87 -3.60
C ARG A 47 16.53 -6.19 -2.85
N ASP A 48 16.04 -6.27 -1.63
CA ASP A 48 16.20 -7.46 -0.79
C ASP A 48 15.48 -8.68 -1.42
N GLU A 49 14.34 -8.44 -2.07
CA GLU A 49 13.56 -9.42 -2.84
C GLU A 49 14.05 -9.59 -4.30
N GLN A 50 15.06 -8.83 -4.72
CA GLN A 50 15.62 -8.82 -6.07
C GLN A 50 14.54 -8.69 -7.18
N ILE A 51 13.51 -7.86 -6.93
CA ILE A 51 12.39 -7.71 -7.85
C ILE A 51 12.88 -7.02 -9.12
N PRO A 52 12.72 -7.60 -10.32
CA PRO A 52 13.11 -6.91 -11.55
C PRO A 52 12.34 -5.59 -11.70
N PRO A 53 12.99 -4.45 -11.96
CA PRO A 53 12.32 -3.16 -12.16
C PRO A 53 11.17 -3.19 -13.17
N GLU A 54 11.31 -3.98 -14.23
CA GLU A 54 10.27 -4.17 -15.25
C GLU A 54 9.06 -5.02 -14.80
N LYS A 55 9.16 -5.68 -13.64
CA LYS A 55 8.05 -6.41 -12.99
C LYS A 55 7.34 -5.59 -11.92
N LEU A 56 7.90 -4.43 -11.54
CA LEU A 56 7.28 -3.50 -10.60
C LEU A 56 6.33 -2.53 -11.32
N ALA A 57 5.13 -2.37 -10.77
CA ALA A 57 4.15 -1.40 -11.19
C ALA A 57 3.76 -0.48 -10.03
N MET A 58 4.28 0.75 -10.02
CA MET A 58 4.00 1.79 -9.03
C MET A 58 2.84 2.66 -9.49
N ILE A 59 1.71 2.58 -8.81
CA ILE A 59 0.46 3.25 -9.21
C ILE A 59 0.06 4.26 -8.15
N SER A 60 -0.38 5.44 -8.55
CA SER A 60 -0.81 6.47 -7.60
C SER A 60 -1.96 7.33 -8.12
N GLY A 61 -2.59 8.04 -7.18
CA GLY A 61 -3.64 9.03 -7.45
C GLY A 61 -3.05 10.43 -7.59
N ILE A 62 -3.54 11.42 -6.84
CA ILE A 62 -3.01 12.79 -6.81
C ILE A 62 -2.79 13.24 -5.35
N GLY A 63 -1.62 13.81 -5.07
CA GLY A 63 -1.21 14.28 -3.75
C GLY A 63 0.31 14.33 -3.60
N CYS A 64 0.81 14.77 -2.44
CA CYS A 64 2.25 14.69 -2.13
C CYS A 64 2.72 13.23 -2.20
N SER A 65 2.00 12.33 -1.50
CA SER A 65 2.23 10.89 -1.54
C SER A 65 2.18 10.33 -2.96
N SER A 66 1.25 10.80 -3.80
CA SER A 66 1.08 10.26 -5.15
C SER A 66 2.19 10.63 -6.14
N ARG A 67 3.17 11.44 -5.76
CA ARG A 67 4.40 11.61 -6.54
C ARG A 67 5.32 10.39 -6.50
N PHE A 68 5.04 9.41 -5.63
CA PHE A 68 5.85 8.20 -5.42
C PHE A 68 6.33 7.50 -6.71
N PRO A 69 5.47 7.26 -7.74
CA PRO A 69 5.94 6.55 -8.94
C PRO A 69 7.03 7.29 -9.73
N HIS A 70 7.17 8.61 -9.54
CA HIS A 70 8.23 9.39 -10.20
C HIS A 70 9.61 9.16 -9.58
N TYR A 71 9.66 8.58 -8.38
CA TYR A 71 10.89 8.42 -7.58
C TYR A 71 11.34 6.95 -7.49
N MET A 72 10.61 6.05 -8.14
CA MET A 72 10.96 4.64 -8.30
C MET A 72 11.38 4.39 -9.76
N HIS A 73 12.50 3.71 -9.96
CA HIS A 73 12.85 3.17 -11.27
C HIS A 73 12.08 1.88 -11.53
N ALA A 74 10.86 2.04 -12.05
CA ALA A 74 9.90 0.97 -12.34
C ALA A 74 8.87 1.45 -13.36
N TYR A 75 7.96 0.59 -13.81
CA TYR A 75 6.77 1.09 -14.50
C TYR A 75 5.91 1.89 -13.53
N GLY A 76 5.59 3.14 -13.89
CA GLY A 76 4.82 4.06 -13.06
C GLY A 76 3.54 4.54 -13.73
N PHE A 77 2.43 4.60 -12.99
CA PHE A 77 1.19 5.25 -13.43
C PHE A 77 0.73 6.28 -12.40
N HIS A 78 0.89 7.57 -12.71
CA HIS A 78 0.37 8.68 -11.92
C HIS A 78 -1.00 9.10 -12.48
N GLY A 79 -2.07 8.60 -11.87
CA GLY A 79 -3.42 8.67 -12.40
C GLY A 79 -4.20 9.91 -11.97
N LEU A 80 -5.52 9.75 -11.89
CA LEU A 80 -6.44 10.78 -11.41
C LEU A 80 -6.65 10.67 -9.90
N HIS A 81 -7.08 11.78 -9.29
CA HIS A 81 -7.33 11.84 -7.85
C HIS A 81 -8.37 10.81 -7.41
N GLY A 82 -8.00 9.95 -6.47
CA GLY A 82 -8.76 8.82 -5.95
C GLY A 82 -9.04 7.71 -6.97
N ARG A 83 -8.27 7.62 -8.05
CA ARG A 83 -8.41 6.58 -9.09
C ARG A 83 -7.21 5.63 -9.16
N ALA A 84 -6.32 5.67 -8.17
CA ALA A 84 -5.19 4.74 -8.07
C ALA A 84 -5.64 3.27 -8.03
N LEU A 85 -6.63 2.96 -7.18
CA LEU A 85 -7.10 1.58 -6.96
C LEU A 85 -7.82 0.97 -8.17
N PRO A 86 -8.72 1.67 -8.90
CA PRO A 86 -9.29 1.15 -10.14
C PRO A 86 -8.21 0.83 -11.18
N VAL A 87 -7.22 1.71 -11.34
CA VAL A 87 -6.10 1.48 -12.26
C VAL A 87 -5.29 0.25 -11.82
N ALA A 88 -4.95 0.15 -10.54
CA ALA A 88 -4.23 -0.99 -9.98
C ALA A 88 -4.96 -2.31 -10.17
N CYS A 89 -6.27 -2.34 -9.91
CA CYS A 89 -7.10 -3.52 -10.16
C CYS A 89 -7.11 -3.89 -11.66
N GLY A 90 -7.18 -2.91 -12.55
CA GLY A 90 -7.14 -3.15 -14.00
C GLY A 90 -5.80 -3.75 -14.44
N VAL A 91 -4.68 -3.20 -13.95
CA VAL A 91 -3.34 -3.74 -14.20
C VAL A 91 -3.23 -5.16 -13.68
N LYS A 92 -3.56 -5.41 -12.42
CA LYS A 92 -3.41 -6.73 -11.79
C LYS A 92 -4.30 -7.79 -12.43
N SER A 93 -5.52 -7.42 -12.84
CA SER A 93 -6.46 -8.30 -13.52
C SER A 93 -5.89 -8.86 -14.84
N ARG A 94 -5.09 -8.08 -15.57
CA ARG A 94 -4.51 -8.47 -16.86
C ARG A 94 -3.06 -8.93 -16.78
N ARG A 95 -2.33 -8.49 -15.77
CA ARG A 95 -0.90 -8.75 -15.55
C ARG A 95 -0.68 -9.26 -14.13
N PRO A 96 -1.14 -10.48 -13.80
CA PRO A 96 -0.96 -11.06 -12.47
C PRO A 96 0.51 -11.29 -12.12
N ASP A 97 1.38 -11.32 -13.13
CA ASP A 97 2.82 -11.47 -13.01
C ASP A 97 3.57 -10.21 -12.55
N LEU A 98 2.88 -9.07 -12.44
CA LEU A 98 3.46 -7.83 -11.94
C LEU A 98 3.26 -7.69 -10.42
N ASP A 99 4.29 -7.17 -9.77
CA ASP A 99 4.24 -6.70 -8.39
C ASP A 99 3.66 -5.29 -8.38
N VAL A 100 2.40 -5.17 -7.93
CA VAL A 100 1.64 -3.93 -7.97
C VAL A 100 1.68 -3.27 -6.60
N TRP A 101 2.18 -2.03 -6.56
CA TRP A 101 2.24 -1.19 -5.38
C TRP A 101 1.46 0.10 -5.61
N VAL A 102 0.59 0.45 -4.68
CA VAL A 102 -0.27 1.63 -4.76
C VAL A 102 0.13 2.63 -3.70
N ALA A 103 0.46 3.86 -4.11
CA ALA A 103 0.73 4.99 -3.22
C ALA A 103 -0.42 6.00 -3.26
N THR A 104 -1.12 6.17 -2.14
CA THR A 104 -2.28 7.05 -2.03
C THR A 104 -2.29 7.80 -0.71
N GLY A 105 -2.68 9.07 -0.72
CA GLY A 105 -2.84 9.85 0.52
C GLY A 105 -4.15 9.51 1.23
N ASP A 106 -4.24 9.85 2.52
CA ASP A 106 -5.49 9.87 3.30
C ASP A 106 -6.66 10.49 2.52
N GLY A 107 -6.46 11.66 1.93
CA GLY A 107 -7.49 12.34 1.15
C GLY A 107 -7.78 11.72 -0.21
N ASP A 108 -6.74 11.21 -0.90
CA ASP A 108 -6.88 10.54 -2.20
C ASP A 108 -7.68 9.22 -2.06
N CYS A 109 -7.39 8.44 -1.02
CA CYS A 109 -8.02 7.16 -0.74
C CYS A 109 -9.36 7.30 -0.01
N CYS A 110 -9.38 8.01 1.13
CA CYS A 110 -10.49 7.97 2.08
C CYS A 110 -11.57 9.03 1.81
N SER A 111 -11.34 9.96 0.88
CA SER A 111 -12.34 10.93 0.42
C SER A 111 -12.86 10.54 -0.97
N ILE A 112 -12.31 11.14 -2.03
CA ILE A 112 -12.77 10.93 -3.41
C ILE A 112 -12.55 9.49 -3.92
N GLY A 113 -11.64 8.74 -3.30
CA GLY A 113 -11.36 7.33 -3.59
C GLY A 113 -12.17 6.32 -2.78
N ALA A 114 -13.01 6.74 -1.81
CA ALA A 114 -13.54 5.87 -0.77
C ALA A 114 -14.32 4.65 -1.29
N ALA A 115 -15.12 4.84 -2.34
CA ALA A 115 -15.84 3.73 -2.97
C ALA A 115 -14.88 2.69 -3.56
N HIS A 116 -13.80 3.14 -4.21
CA HIS A 116 -12.82 2.24 -4.80
C HIS A 116 -11.96 1.53 -3.75
N TRP A 117 -11.71 2.18 -2.61
CA TRP A 117 -11.07 1.57 -1.44
C TRP A 117 -11.86 0.37 -0.92
N LEU A 118 -13.17 0.54 -0.69
CA LEU A 118 -14.07 -0.54 -0.34
C LEU A 118 -14.03 -1.69 -1.38
N HIS A 119 -14.11 -1.35 -2.67
CA HIS A 119 -14.13 -2.37 -3.72
C HIS A 119 -12.78 -3.08 -3.90
N ALA A 120 -11.64 -2.39 -3.73
CA ALA A 120 -10.32 -3.01 -3.78
C ALA A 120 -10.10 -4.01 -2.64
N ALA A 121 -10.64 -3.71 -1.44
CA ALA A 121 -10.69 -4.69 -0.35
C ALA A 121 -11.55 -5.89 -0.71
N ARG A 122 -12.75 -5.66 -1.26
CA ARG A 122 -13.65 -6.73 -1.71
C ARG A 122 -13.03 -7.63 -2.77
N TYR A 123 -12.28 -7.06 -3.72
CA TYR A 123 -11.64 -7.80 -4.78
C TYR A 123 -10.41 -8.57 -4.31
N ASN A 124 -9.72 -8.07 -3.28
CA ASN A 124 -8.61 -8.76 -2.63
C ASN A 124 -7.54 -9.27 -3.63
N MET A 125 -7.21 -8.46 -4.65
CA MET A 125 -6.20 -8.83 -5.65
C MET A 125 -4.80 -8.71 -5.06
N ASP A 126 -3.83 -9.49 -5.54
CA ASP A 126 -2.45 -9.51 -5.00
C ASP A 126 -1.68 -8.21 -5.27
N MET A 127 -1.77 -7.25 -4.33
CA MET A 127 -1.15 -5.92 -4.41
C MET A 127 -0.96 -5.28 -3.04
N VAL A 128 0.04 -4.39 -2.91
CA VAL A 128 0.28 -3.61 -1.69
C VAL A 128 -0.29 -2.21 -1.85
N VAL A 129 -1.10 -1.76 -0.90
CA VAL A 129 -1.69 -0.42 -0.85
C VAL A 129 -1.15 0.33 0.36
N MET A 130 -0.32 1.33 0.09
CA MET A 130 0.24 2.24 1.09
C MET A 130 -0.63 3.48 1.20
N ILE A 131 -1.26 3.67 2.35
CA ILE A 131 -2.06 4.86 2.67
C ILE A 131 -1.23 5.77 3.56
N PHE A 132 -0.81 6.90 2.98
CA PHE A 132 0.01 7.92 3.63
C PHE A 132 -0.92 8.88 4.37
N ASP A 133 -1.07 8.70 5.68
CA ASP A 133 -1.92 9.53 6.52
C ASP A 133 -1.10 10.62 7.22
N ASN A 134 -1.10 11.81 6.62
CA ASN A 134 -0.57 13.03 7.24
C ASN A 134 -1.67 13.95 7.78
N SER A 135 -2.92 13.47 7.76
CA SER A 135 -4.10 14.15 8.28
C SER A 135 -4.40 15.50 7.63
N ILE A 136 -3.99 15.72 6.37
CA ILE A 136 -4.21 16.97 5.65
C ILE A 136 -4.09 16.81 4.13
N TYR A 137 -4.84 17.60 3.35
CA TYR A 137 -4.49 17.79 1.94
C TYR A 137 -3.24 18.68 1.79
N GLY A 138 -2.06 18.04 1.79
CA GLY A 138 -0.77 18.73 1.74
C GLY A 138 -0.51 19.46 0.41
N LEU A 139 -0.67 18.77 -0.72
CA LEU A 139 -0.31 19.32 -2.05
C LEU A 139 -1.14 20.55 -2.43
N THR A 140 -2.41 20.57 -2.03
CA THR A 140 -3.33 21.69 -2.27
C THR A 140 -3.22 22.79 -1.21
N LYS A 141 -2.28 22.68 -0.28
CA LYS A 141 -1.93 23.65 0.77
C LYS A 141 -2.94 23.70 1.92
N LYS A 142 -2.95 22.66 2.77
CA LYS A 142 -3.59 22.66 4.12
C LYS A 142 -5.12 22.72 4.14
N GLN A 143 -5.80 21.87 3.38
CA GLN A 143 -7.25 21.67 3.53
C GLN A 143 -7.54 20.44 4.40
N THR A 144 -8.65 20.46 5.13
CA THR A 144 -9.11 19.32 5.95
C THR A 144 -9.26 18.06 5.10
N SER A 145 -8.64 16.96 5.54
CA SER A 145 -8.82 15.60 5.01
C SER A 145 -9.79 14.79 5.90
N PRO A 146 -10.23 13.59 5.47
CA PRO A 146 -11.08 12.74 6.31
C PRO A 146 -10.44 12.29 7.63
N THR A 147 -9.11 12.32 7.74
CA THR A 147 -8.37 11.87 8.93
C THR A 147 -7.88 13.04 9.79
N THR A 148 -8.15 14.30 9.39
CA THR A 148 -7.81 15.49 10.18
C THR A 148 -8.48 15.44 11.56
N PRO A 149 -7.71 15.51 12.68
CA PRO A 149 -8.30 15.49 14.02
C PRO A 149 -9.26 16.67 14.26
N MET A 150 -10.29 16.42 15.07
CA MET A 150 -11.24 17.47 15.46
C MET A 150 -10.53 18.67 16.08
N GLY A 151 -11.03 19.86 15.78
CA GLY A 151 -10.46 21.12 16.30
C GLY A 151 -9.17 21.58 15.61
N VAL A 152 -8.55 20.78 14.74
CA VAL A 152 -7.37 21.21 13.99
C VAL A 152 -7.77 22.19 12.89
N GLY A 153 -7.32 23.44 13.02
CA GLY A 153 -7.60 24.53 12.06
C GLY A 153 -6.90 24.35 10.73
N THR A 154 -7.65 24.46 9.63
CA THR A 154 -7.17 24.33 8.24
C THR A 154 -7.65 25.51 7.39
N ASN A 155 -7.23 25.59 6.12
CA ASN A 155 -7.68 26.66 5.22
C ASN A 155 -9.17 26.58 4.84
N THR A 156 -9.79 25.39 4.94
CA THR A 156 -11.23 25.21 4.69
C THR A 156 -12.06 25.21 5.97
N HIS A 157 -11.43 24.91 7.12
CA HIS A 157 -12.05 24.95 8.44
C HIS A 157 -11.15 25.74 9.41
N PRO A 158 -11.14 27.08 9.35
CA PRO A 158 -10.27 27.90 10.19
C PRO A 158 -10.51 27.69 11.69
N ASP A 159 -11.77 27.46 12.08
CA ASP A 159 -12.19 27.21 13.46
C ASP A 159 -11.99 25.75 13.91
N GLY A 160 -11.39 24.92 13.05
CA GLY A 160 -11.11 23.52 13.33
C GLY A 160 -12.02 22.53 12.60
N ALA A 161 -11.48 21.34 12.29
CA ALA A 161 -12.29 20.26 11.73
C ALA A 161 -13.44 19.89 12.68
N TYR A 162 -14.66 19.83 12.12
CA TYR A 162 -15.89 19.62 12.89
C TYR A 162 -16.24 18.14 13.09
N LEU A 163 -15.92 17.30 12.10
CA LEU A 163 -16.26 15.88 12.13
C LEU A 163 -15.19 15.07 12.87
N PRO A 164 -15.57 13.98 13.57
CA PRO A 164 -14.62 13.00 14.07
C PRO A 164 -13.74 12.46 12.95
N PRO A 165 -12.41 12.35 13.15
CA PRO A 165 -11.52 11.83 12.13
C PRO A 165 -11.85 10.36 11.83
N LEU A 166 -11.84 10.01 10.55
CA LEU A 166 -11.89 8.64 10.09
C LEU A 166 -10.60 7.91 10.52
N ASP A 167 -10.71 6.72 11.12
CA ASP A 167 -9.54 5.85 11.31
C ASP A 167 -9.44 4.87 10.13
N VAL A 168 -8.35 4.99 9.36
CA VAL A 168 -8.13 4.20 8.14
C VAL A 168 -8.12 2.70 8.42
N ALA A 169 -7.44 2.26 9.48
CA ALA A 169 -7.29 0.83 9.77
C ALA A 169 -8.62 0.24 10.27
N ARG A 170 -9.28 0.92 11.22
CA ARG A 170 -10.62 0.53 11.72
C ARG A 170 -11.64 0.46 10.60
N THR A 171 -11.64 1.44 9.70
CA THR A 171 -12.57 1.48 8.56
C THR A 171 -12.28 0.34 7.59
N THR A 172 -11.00 0.07 7.27
CA THR A 172 -10.62 -1.05 6.39
C THR A 172 -11.05 -2.40 6.93
N LEU A 173 -10.88 -2.62 8.25
CA LEU A 173 -11.30 -3.87 8.91
C LEU A 173 -12.81 -4.12 8.78
N GLY A 174 -13.62 -3.06 8.68
CA GLY A 174 -15.07 -3.17 8.49
C GLY A 174 -15.49 -3.56 7.08
N PHE A 175 -14.57 -3.66 6.12
CA PHE A 175 -14.90 -4.02 4.76
C PHE A 175 -15.00 -5.54 4.58
N PRO A 176 -15.97 -6.03 3.79
CA PRO A 176 -16.07 -7.45 3.50
C PRO A 176 -14.89 -7.92 2.65
N ASN A 177 -14.43 -9.15 2.91
CA ASN A 177 -13.31 -9.80 2.22
C ASN A 177 -11.95 -9.10 2.37
N VAL A 178 -11.79 -8.22 3.37
CA VAL A 178 -10.46 -7.75 3.77
C VAL A 178 -9.60 -8.96 4.15
N SER A 179 -8.32 -8.94 3.78
CA SER A 179 -7.42 -10.07 4.00
C SER A 179 -6.11 -9.67 4.67
N PHE A 180 -5.75 -8.38 4.69
CA PHE A 180 -4.56 -7.88 5.36
C PHE A 180 -4.74 -6.40 5.71
N VAL A 181 -4.56 -6.06 6.98
CA VAL A 181 -4.53 -4.68 7.49
C VAL A 181 -3.39 -4.53 8.48
N ALA A 182 -2.51 -3.56 8.24
CA ALA A 182 -1.44 -3.20 9.16
C ALA A 182 -1.41 -1.69 9.39
N ARG A 183 -0.88 -1.28 10.55
CA ARG A 183 -0.64 0.13 10.89
C ARG A 183 0.82 0.33 11.29
N THR A 184 1.44 1.41 10.83
CA THR A 184 2.83 1.74 11.17
C THR A 184 3.06 3.25 11.14
N VAL A 185 4.28 3.68 11.46
CA VAL A 185 4.66 5.09 11.63
C VAL A 185 5.95 5.39 10.87
N ASP A 186 6.07 6.57 10.27
CA ASP A 186 7.24 6.93 9.46
C ASP A 186 8.51 7.21 10.29
N TRP A 187 8.36 7.55 11.58
CA TRP A 187 9.48 7.82 12.49
C TRP A 187 10.10 6.57 13.12
N ASN A 188 9.63 5.37 12.76
CA ASN A 188 10.31 4.10 13.07
C ASN A 188 10.61 3.33 11.76
N PRO A 189 11.66 3.72 11.01
CA PRO A 189 11.96 3.12 9.71
C PRO A 189 12.14 1.60 9.71
N PRO A 190 12.80 0.97 10.71
CA PRO A 190 12.89 -0.49 10.77
C PRO A 190 11.51 -1.18 10.89
N HIS A 191 10.62 -0.67 11.75
CA HIS A 191 9.26 -1.20 11.88
C HIS A 191 8.43 -0.97 10.61
N LEU A 192 8.55 0.21 9.99
CA LEU A 192 7.92 0.52 8.71
C LEU A 192 8.35 -0.47 7.61
N ALA A 193 9.66 -0.73 7.47
CA ALA A 193 10.18 -1.67 6.49
C ALA A 193 9.65 -3.09 6.73
N ALA A 194 9.73 -3.60 7.97
CA ALA A 194 9.20 -4.92 8.32
C ALA A 194 7.68 -5.04 8.08
N THR A 195 6.93 -3.94 8.28
CA THR A 195 5.49 -3.92 8.00
C THR A 195 5.19 -4.03 6.50
N LEU A 196 5.94 -3.29 5.68
CA LEU A 196 5.79 -3.31 4.22
C LEU A 196 6.28 -4.64 3.62
N GLU A 197 7.31 -5.26 4.18
CA GLU A 197 7.78 -6.60 3.82
C GLU A 197 6.70 -7.66 4.11
N ALA A 198 6.09 -7.63 5.29
CA ALA A 198 4.96 -8.51 5.62
C ALA A 198 3.77 -8.29 4.66
N ALA A 199 3.50 -7.05 4.27
CA ALA A 199 2.46 -6.71 3.30
C ALA A 199 2.77 -7.23 1.89
N TYR A 200 4.04 -7.19 1.47
CA TYR A 200 4.50 -7.72 0.18
C TYR A 200 4.34 -9.25 0.08
N HIS A 201 4.67 -9.98 1.15
CA HIS A 201 4.56 -11.44 1.15
C HIS A 201 3.12 -11.95 1.28
N HIS A 202 2.18 -11.10 1.69
CA HIS A 202 0.78 -11.49 1.77
C HIS A 202 0.16 -11.62 0.38
N LYS A 203 -0.57 -12.72 0.17
CA LYS A 203 -1.28 -13.00 -1.08
C LYS A 203 -2.71 -12.47 -0.99
N GLY A 204 -2.91 -11.26 -1.47
CA GLY A 204 -4.16 -10.50 -1.42
C GLY A 204 -3.91 -8.99 -1.39
N THR A 205 -4.96 -8.19 -1.17
CA THR A 205 -4.80 -6.73 -1.04
C THR A 205 -4.29 -6.41 0.36
N SER A 206 -3.06 -5.92 0.46
CA SER A 206 -2.46 -5.49 1.72
C SER A 206 -2.65 -4.00 1.95
N PHE A 207 -3.52 -3.60 2.89
CA PHE A 207 -3.64 -2.20 3.29
C PHE A 207 -2.69 -1.88 4.43
N VAL A 208 -1.75 -0.98 4.17
CA VAL A 208 -0.80 -0.48 5.17
C VAL A 208 -1.12 0.98 5.46
N HIS A 209 -1.69 1.23 6.62
CA HIS A 209 -1.95 2.57 7.14
C HIS A 209 -0.66 3.13 7.76
N ILE A 210 -0.06 4.11 7.10
CA ILE A 210 1.21 4.71 7.51
C ILE A 210 0.91 6.10 8.07
N LEU A 211 1.08 6.30 9.37
CA LEU A 211 1.10 7.65 9.94
C LEU A 211 2.36 8.34 9.46
N GLN A 212 2.17 9.38 8.64
CA GLN A 212 3.22 10.01 7.84
C GLN A 212 3.32 11.49 8.21
N ARG A 213 4.44 11.92 8.78
CA ARG A 213 4.64 13.32 9.17
C ARG A 213 4.66 14.27 7.96
N CYS A 214 3.82 15.31 7.99
CA CYS A 214 3.91 16.47 7.09
C CYS A 214 4.46 17.70 7.86
N PRO A 215 5.75 18.02 7.69
CA PRO A 215 6.40 19.09 8.46
C PRO A 215 5.86 20.49 8.13
N THR A 216 5.25 20.66 6.96
CA THR A 216 4.80 21.98 6.49
C THR A 216 3.43 22.38 7.03
N TYR A 217 2.50 21.42 7.15
CA TYR A 217 1.09 21.74 7.38
C TYR A 217 0.48 21.08 8.62
N THR A 218 1.00 19.93 9.05
CA THR A 218 0.59 19.22 10.28
C THR A 218 1.82 18.78 11.08
N PRO A 219 2.78 19.67 11.38
CA PRO A 219 4.06 19.29 12.00
C PRO A 219 3.89 18.59 13.35
N ASN A 220 2.85 18.98 14.10
CA ASN A 220 2.68 18.58 15.50
C ASN A 220 1.58 17.53 15.69
N VAL A 221 0.90 17.10 14.62
CA VAL A 221 -0.29 16.23 14.74
C VAL A 221 0.02 14.86 15.37
N PHE A 222 1.28 14.42 15.26
CA PHE A 222 1.76 13.16 15.82
C PHE A 222 2.79 13.35 16.94
N ASP A 223 3.04 14.59 17.41
CA ASP A 223 4.12 14.84 18.38
C ASP A 223 3.94 14.07 19.68
N GLU A 224 2.71 14.01 20.19
CA GLU A 224 2.39 13.28 21.41
C GLU A 224 2.71 11.79 21.27
N LEU A 225 2.24 11.17 20.18
CA LEU A 225 2.56 9.78 19.80
C LEU A 225 4.05 9.52 19.61
N ARG A 226 4.80 10.54 19.17
CA ARG A 226 6.24 10.42 18.88
C ARG A 226 7.10 10.56 20.12
N GLN A 227 6.66 11.38 21.07
CA GLN A 227 7.36 11.69 22.31
C GLN A 227 6.98 10.73 23.45
N ASN A 228 5.76 10.20 23.41
CA ASN A 228 5.25 9.29 24.43
C ASN A 228 5.02 7.89 23.85
N SER A 229 5.99 6.99 24.08
CA SER A 229 5.88 5.57 23.71
C SER A 229 4.71 4.86 24.40
N ASP A 230 4.19 5.39 25.51
CA ASP A 230 3.07 4.76 26.23
C ASP A 230 1.76 4.78 25.45
N LEU A 231 1.63 5.75 24.54
CA LEU A 231 0.47 5.88 23.67
C LEU A 231 0.52 4.91 22.48
N THR A 232 1.62 4.19 22.28
CA THR A 232 1.77 3.23 21.21
C THR A 232 1.79 1.82 21.76
N LEU A 233 0.99 0.93 21.16
CA LEU A 233 0.95 -0.49 21.47
C LEU A 233 1.57 -1.27 20.31
N LEU A 234 2.72 -1.92 20.53
CA LEU A 234 3.34 -2.78 19.53
C LEU A 234 2.69 -4.17 19.56
N LEU A 235 2.10 -4.59 18.45
CA LEU A 235 1.54 -5.94 18.30
C LEU A 235 2.63 -6.94 17.93
N THR A 236 2.67 -8.08 18.62
CA THR A 236 3.63 -9.16 18.35
C THR A 236 2.90 -10.46 18.04
N HIS A 237 3.38 -11.20 17.04
CA HIS A 237 2.91 -12.55 16.72
C HIS A 237 3.90 -13.23 15.78
N PRO A 238 4.07 -14.57 15.81
CA PRO A 238 4.91 -15.29 14.85
C PRO A 238 4.51 -15.04 13.37
N ASP A 239 3.20 -14.95 13.11
CA ASP A 239 2.61 -14.59 11.80
C ASP A 239 2.39 -13.08 11.63
N GLY A 240 2.93 -12.26 12.53
CA GLY A 240 2.82 -10.80 12.56
C GLY A 240 3.95 -10.07 11.83
N VAL A 241 4.08 -8.77 12.12
CA VAL A 241 5.26 -7.99 11.70
C VAL A 241 6.47 -8.41 12.53
N ARG A 242 7.55 -8.83 11.86
CA ARG A 242 8.80 -9.23 12.51
C ARG A 242 9.63 -8.01 12.86
N ALA A 243 9.36 -7.43 14.02
CA ALA A 243 10.15 -6.34 14.56
C ALA A 243 11.41 -6.88 15.27
N ASP A 244 12.58 -6.37 14.91
CA ASP A 244 13.84 -6.68 15.60
C ASP A 244 13.77 -6.33 17.09
N ASP A 245 14.57 -7.00 17.92
CA ASP A 245 14.61 -6.74 19.37
C ASP A 245 14.95 -5.28 19.70
N ALA A 246 15.74 -4.62 18.87
CA ALA A 246 16.03 -3.19 19.01
C ALA A 246 14.77 -2.33 18.89
N VAL A 247 13.88 -2.65 17.93
CA VAL A 247 12.58 -1.99 17.74
C VAL A 247 11.66 -2.28 18.91
N ARG A 248 11.57 -3.54 19.34
CA ARG A 248 10.71 -3.94 20.45
C ARG A 248 11.04 -3.19 21.74
N ARG A 249 12.33 -2.97 22.02
CA ARG A 249 12.78 -2.19 23.19
C ARG A 249 12.37 -0.72 23.18
N MET A 250 11.98 -0.15 22.03
CA MET A 250 11.48 1.23 21.94
C MET A 250 10.03 1.36 22.43
N TYR A 251 9.30 0.25 22.56
CA TYR A 251 7.89 0.24 22.93
C TYR A 251 7.71 -0.52 24.24
N GLU A 252 7.37 0.22 25.29
CA GLU A 252 7.06 -0.35 26.62
C GLU A 252 5.81 -1.24 26.56
N ASN A 253 4.81 -0.80 25.79
CA ASN A 253 3.57 -1.55 25.60
C ASN A 253 3.70 -2.49 24.41
N GLN A 254 3.75 -3.78 24.72
CA GLN A 254 3.69 -4.86 23.75
C GLN A 254 2.53 -5.78 24.08
N ARG A 255 1.85 -6.28 23.05
CA ARG A 255 0.77 -7.26 23.21
C ARG A 255 0.86 -8.32 22.14
N GLU A 256 0.80 -9.57 22.59
CA GLU A 256 0.58 -10.69 21.67
C GLU A 256 -0.85 -10.63 21.12
N HIS A 257 -0.97 -10.70 19.79
CA HIS A 257 -2.24 -10.59 19.07
C HIS A 257 -2.27 -11.57 17.91
N ASP A 258 -3.25 -12.46 17.88
CA ASP A 258 -3.48 -13.36 16.74
C ASP A 258 -4.07 -12.57 15.56
N PRO A 259 -3.34 -12.38 14.45
CA PRO A 259 -3.81 -11.61 13.31
C PRO A 259 -4.98 -12.28 12.57
N SER A 260 -5.33 -13.53 12.87
CA SER A 260 -6.52 -14.18 12.29
C SER A 260 -7.83 -13.78 12.98
N ASP A 261 -7.78 -13.19 14.18
CA ASP A 261 -8.95 -12.76 14.93
C ASP A 261 -9.40 -11.34 14.52
N LEU A 262 -10.40 -11.29 13.64
CA LEU A 262 -10.99 -10.04 13.16
C LEU A 262 -11.67 -9.22 14.29
N ALA A 263 -12.28 -9.89 15.28
CA ALA A 263 -12.95 -9.19 16.37
C ALA A 263 -11.94 -8.51 17.30
N ALA A 264 -10.85 -9.21 17.63
CA ALA A 264 -9.72 -8.61 18.36
C ALA A 264 -9.07 -7.48 17.55
N ALA A 265 -8.90 -7.65 16.24
CA ALA A 265 -8.38 -6.60 15.36
C ALA A 265 -9.25 -5.32 15.41
N HIS A 266 -10.58 -5.45 15.41
CA HIS A 266 -11.50 -4.32 15.56
C HIS A 266 -11.33 -3.61 16.90
N ALA A 267 -11.20 -4.36 17.99
CA ALA A 267 -10.98 -3.79 19.33
C ALA A 267 -9.63 -3.04 19.41
N LEU A 268 -8.57 -3.58 18.80
CA LEU A 268 -7.25 -2.95 18.76
C LEU A 268 -7.19 -1.72 17.85
N ALA A 269 -8.01 -1.68 16.81
CA ALA A 269 -8.10 -0.54 15.91
C ALA A 269 -8.84 0.65 16.52
N ASP A 270 -9.67 0.42 17.55
CA ASP A 270 -10.36 1.47 18.29
C ASP A 270 -9.35 2.28 19.13
N ARG A 271 -9.22 3.58 18.84
CA ARG A 271 -8.20 4.46 19.45
C ARG A 271 -8.54 4.89 20.88
N SER A 272 -9.26 4.07 21.64
CA SER A 272 -9.81 4.48 22.95
C SER A 272 -8.74 4.65 24.03
N GLU A 273 -7.60 3.95 23.92
CA GLU A 273 -6.52 4.03 24.93
C GLU A 273 -5.11 4.20 24.33
N LYS A 274 -4.73 3.33 23.38
CA LYS A 274 -3.40 3.32 22.75
C LYS A 274 -3.52 3.06 21.25
N LEU A 275 -2.60 3.61 20.48
CA LEU A 275 -2.52 3.34 19.04
C LEU A 275 -1.76 2.02 18.81
N ALA A 276 -2.49 0.99 18.39
CA ALA A 276 -1.87 -0.26 17.96
C ALA A 276 -1.10 -0.08 16.63
N ILE A 277 0.17 -0.51 16.60
CA ILE A 277 1.01 -0.64 15.41
C ILE A 277 1.44 -2.09 15.21
N GLY A 278 1.69 -2.48 13.97
CA GLY A 278 1.97 -3.85 13.56
C GLY A 278 0.85 -4.42 12.67
N LEU A 279 0.77 -5.75 12.62
CA LEU A 279 -0.26 -6.45 11.85
C LEU A 279 -1.55 -6.54 12.68
N LEU A 280 -2.62 -5.91 12.21
CA LEU A 280 -3.92 -5.94 12.88
C LEU A 280 -4.72 -7.17 12.44
N TYR A 281 -4.72 -7.49 11.15
CA TYR A 281 -5.49 -8.62 10.63
C TYR A 281 -4.83 -9.23 9.40
N ARG A 282 -4.90 -10.55 9.28
CA ARG A 282 -4.44 -11.34 8.14
C ARG A 282 -5.28 -12.60 7.96
N ASN A 283 -5.84 -12.77 6.76
CA ASN A 283 -6.56 -13.95 6.33
C ASN A 283 -6.05 -14.39 4.94
N PRO A 284 -5.11 -15.35 4.87
CA PRO A 284 -4.59 -15.85 3.60
C PRO A 284 -5.59 -16.71 2.81
N ALA A 285 -6.69 -17.14 3.44
CA ALA A 285 -7.73 -17.94 2.79
C ALA A 285 -8.82 -17.08 2.11
N ALA A 286 -8.78 -15.76 2.27
CA ALA A 286 -9.74 -14.85 1.66
C ALA A 286 -9.69 -14.97 0.12
N PRO A 287 -10.84 -15.12 -0.57
CA PRO A 287 -10.87 -15.23 -2.02
C PRO A 287 -10.29 -14.00 -2.70
N ARG A 288 -9.58 -14.22 -3.81
CA ARG A 288 -8.94 -13.16 -4.60
C ARG A 288 -9.48 -13.12 -6.02
N LEU A 289 -9.94 -11.95 -6.46
CA LEU A 289 -10.58 -11.79 -7.77
C LEU A 289 -9.60 -11.98 -8.93
N ASP A 290 -8.32 -11.64 -8.74
CA ASP A 290 -7.27 -11.83 -9.75
C ASP A 290 -7.06 -13.32 -10.09
N THR A 291 -7.25 -14.25 -9.15
CA THR A 291 -7.20 -15.70 -9.45
C THR A 291 -8.33 -16.15 -10.39
N PHE A 292 -9.44 -15.42 -10.43
CA PHE A 292 -10.54 -15.68 -11.35
C PHE A 292 -10.37 -14.92 -12.66
N SER A 293 -9.97 -13.64 -12.62
CA SER A 293 -9.85 -12.80 -13.82
C SER A 293 -8.76 -13.27 -14.79
N VAL A 294 -7.80 -14.05 -14.30
CA VAL A 294 -6.69 -14.58 -15.10
C VAL A 294 -7.01 -15.85 -15.88
N ARG A 295 -8.21 -16.44 -15.67
CA ARG A 295 -8.61 -17.66 -16.38
C ARG A 295 -8.67 -17.41 -17.89
N GLY A 296 -7.94 -18.21 -18.66
CA GLY A 296 -7.88 -18.12 -20.12
C GLY A 296 -6.97 -17.00 -20.66
N LEU A 297 -6.18 -16.33 -19.81
CA LEU A 297 -5.15 -15.40 -20.28
C LEU A 297 -4.10 -16.08 -21.16
N ASP A 298 -3.72 -17.29 -20.77
CA ASP A 298 -2.76 -18.19 -21.40
C ASP A 298 -3.31 -18.92 -22.64
N ALA A 299 -4.62 -18.83 -22.89
CA ALA A 299 -5.22 -19.50 -24.04
C ALA A 299 -4.63 -18.97 -25.36
N THR A 300 -4.26 -19.89 -26.24
CA THR A 300 -3.68 -19.56 -27.55
C THR A 300 -4.71 -18.86 -28.44
N ARG A 301 -4.23 -18.24 -29.53
CA ARG A 301 -5.11 -17.63 -30.52
C ARG A 301 -6.09 -18.66 -31.10
N GLU A 302 -5.61 -19.86 -31.39
CA GLU A 302 -6.39 -20.96 -31.95
C GLU A 302 -7.47 -21.41 -30.96
N GLN A 303 -7.13 -21.55 -29.68
CA GLN A 303 -8.09 -21.89 -28.63
C GLN A 303 -9.19 -20.81 -28.49
N LYS A 304 -8.82 -19.54 -28.58
CA LYS A 304 -9.77 -18.42 -28.53
C LYS A 304 -10.70 -18.40 -29.74
N LEU A 305 -10.17 -18.65 -30.95
CA LEU A 305 -10.97 -18.75 -32.17
C LEU A 305 -11.92 -19.93 -32.13
N ALA A 306 -11.43 -21.12 -31.76
CA ALA A 306 -12.26 -22.32 -31.63
C ALA A 306 -13.36 -22.19 -30.57
N ALA A 307 -13.11 -21.46 -29.48
CA ALA A 307 -14.13 -21.15 -28.48
C ALA A 307 -15.20 -20.19 -29.04
N LEU A 308 -14.78 -19.17 -29.80
CA LEU A 308 -15.69 -18.23 -30.45
C LEU A 308 -16.57 -18.94 -31.49
N GLU A 309 -15.97 -19.76 -32.36
CA GLU A 309 -16.69 -20.56 -33.36
C GLU A 309 -17.73 -21.46 -32.71
N ARG A 310 -17.35 -22.19 -31.66
CA ARG A 310 -18.29 -23.06 -30.91
C ARG A 310 -19.47 -22.32 -30.31
N GLU A 311 -19.28 -21.08 -29.85
CA GLU A 311 -20.37 -20.25 -29.34
C GLU A 311 -21.23 -19.69 -30.47
N LEU A 312 -20.63 -19.30 -31.61
CA LEU A 312 -21.37 -18.83 -32.78
C LEU A 312 -22.20 -19.95 -33.43
N ASP A 313 -21.68 -21.19 -33.45
CA ASP A 313 -22.38 -22.37 -33.97
C ASP A 313 -23.71 -22.63 -33.25
N ARG A 314 -23.87 -22.20 -31.99
CA ARG A 314 -25.15 -22.30 -31.26
C ARG A 314 -26.25 -21.42 -31.86
N PHE A 315 -25.87 -20.42 -32.65
CA PHE A 315 -26.79 -19.48 -33.31
C PHE A 315 -26.93 -19.76 -34.81
N ALA A 316 -26.24 -20.78 -35.34
CA ALA A 316 -26.43 -21.20 -36.72
C ALA A 316 -27.83 -21.84 -36.87
N VAL A 317 -28.63 -21.32 -37.81
CA VAL A 317 -29.96 -21.81 -38.19
C VAL A 317 -29.83 -22.82 -39.32
#